data_AF-M3IRP7-F1
#
_entry.id   AF-M3IRP7-F1
#
_cell.length_a   1.000
_cell.length_b   1.000
_cell.length_c   1.000
_cell.angle_alpha   90.00
_cell.angle_beta   90.00
_cell.angle_gamma   90.00
#
_symmetry.space_group_name_H-M   'P 1'
#
loop_
_entity.id
_entity.type
_entity.pdbx_description
1 polymer ?
#
loop_
_entity_poly.entity_id
_entity_poly.type
_entity_poly.pdbx_seq_one_letter_code
_entity_poly.pdbx_strand_id
1 'polypeptide(L)' 'MSKGKIIVAMSGGVDSAVTAGLLMEDGYEVIGVNLRTWEYEAPACDTTKKSCCSPDGYSRC' A
#
# COMPACT_ATOMS: atom_id res chain seq x y z
N MET A 1 -18.92 -17.88 -7.50
CA MET A 1 -18.52 -18.01 -6.08
C MET A 1 -17.08 -17.55 -5.98
N SER A 2 -16.74 -16.58 -5.13
CA SER A 2 -15.32 -16.25 -4.94
C SER A 2 -14.64 -17.43 -4.24
N LYS A 3 -13.39 -17.72 -4.60
CA LYS A 3 -12.62 -18.84 -4.01
C LYS A 3 -12.31 -18.66 -2.51
N GLY A 4 -12.59 -17.47 -1.98
CA GLY A 4 -12.33 -17.07 -0.60
C GLY A 4 -11.93 -15.60 -0.51
N LYS A 5 -11.75 -15.11 0.72
CA LYS A 5 -11.21 -13.76 0.98
C LYS A 5 -9.73 -13.85 1.34
N ILE A 6 -8.92 -12.99 0.75
CA ILE A 6 -7.47 -12.89 1.02
C ILE A 6 -7.13 -11.46 1.39
N ILE A 7 -6.36 -11.31 2.46
CA ILE A 7 -5.76 -10.03 2.84
C ILE A 7 -4.33 -10.00 2.32
N VAL A 8 -3.99 -8.96 1.56
CA VAL A 8 -2.64 -8.75 1.01
C VAL A 8 -2.02 -7.56 1.72
N ALA A 9 -0.84 -7.76 2.30
CA ALA A 9 -0.03 -6.67 2.83
C ALA A 9 0.55 -5.84 1.68
N MET A 10 0.11 -4.60 1.55
CA MET A 10 0.48 -3.66 0.50
C MET A 10 1.61 -2.76 0.99
N SER A 11 2.85 -3.06 0.62
CA SER A 11 4.02 -2.27 0.98
C SER A 11 4.13 -0.94 0.23
N GLY A 12 3.37 -0.79 -0.86
CA GLY A 12 3.52 0.30 -1.84
C GLY A 12 4.49 -0.04 -2.97
N GLY A 13 5.15 -1.20 -2.93
CA GLY A 13 5.98 -1.72 -4.01
C GLY A 13 5.20 -2.51 -5.06
N VAL A 14 5.82 -2.69 -6.23
CA VAL A 14 5.23 -3.40 -7.38
C VAL A 14 4.89 -4.86 -7.08
N ASP A 15 5.70 -5.55 -6.28
CA ASP A 15 5.49 -6.97 -5.98
C ASP A 15 4.15 -7.23 -5.29
N SER A 16 3.80 -6.38 -4.32
CA SER A 16 2.52 -6.47 -3.61
C SER A 16 1.33 -6.16 -4.52
N ALA A 17 1.50 -5.23 -5.47
CA ALA A 17 0.49 -4.89 -6.45
C ALA A 17 0.26 -6.01 -7.47
N VAL A 18 1.33 -6.62 -7.99
CA VAL A 18 1.24 -7.76 -8.92
C VAL A 18 0.61 -8.96 -8.22
N THR A 19 1.01 -9.25 -6.98
CA THR A 19 0.43 -10.35 -6.18
C THR A 19 -1.08 -10.16 -6.01
N ALA A 20 -1.53 -8.95 -5.66
CA ALA A 20 -2.96 -8.65 -5.55
C ALA A 20 -3.69 -8.81 -6.89
N GLY A 21 -3.07 -8.38 -8.00
CA GLY A 21 -3.60 -8.53 -9.36
C GLY A 21 -3.87 -9.98 -9.73
N LEU A 22 -2.87 -10.84 -9.55
CA LEU A 22 -2.99 -12.27 -9.85
C LEU A 22 -4.08 -12.96 -9.02
N LEU A 23 -4.20 -12.62 -7.73
CA LEU A 23 -5.24 -13.18 -6.87
C LEU A 23 -6.64 -12.73 -7.28
N MET A 24 -6.80 -11.49 -7.76
CA MET A 24 -8.07 -11.01 -8.30
C MET A 24 -8.43 -11.75 -9.60
N GLU A 25 -7.48 -11.92 -10.52
CA GLU A 25 -7.67 -12.68 -11.77
C GLU A 25 -8.03 -14.15 -11.50
N ASP A 26 -7.47 -14.73 -10.44
CA ASP A 26 -7.79 -16.09 -9.99
C ASP A 26 -9.18 -16.21 -9.33
N GLY A 27 -9.92 -15.10 -9.15
CA GLY A 27 -11.29 -15.09 -8.64
C GLY A 27 -11.41 -15.05 -7.11
N TYR A 28 -10.39 -14.54 -6.41
CA TYR A 28 -10.46 -14.25 -4.98
C TYR A 28 -11.00 -12.85 -4.72
N GLU A 29 -11.64 -12.68 -3.56
CA GLU A 29 -11.92 -11.34 -3.02
C GLU A 29 -10.67 -10.86 -2.28
N VAL A 30 -9.98 -9.88 -2.86
CA VAL A 30 -8.69 -9.38 -2.34
C VAL A 30 -8.89 -8.06 -1.60
N ILE A 31 -8.36 -7.99 -0.37
CA ILE A 31 -8.36 -6.79 0.46
C ILE A 31 -6.89 -6.37 0.68
N GLY A 32 -6.50 -5.22 0.13
CA GLY A 32 -5.16 -4.67 0.34
C GLY A 32 -5.07 -3.88 1.65
N VAL A 33 -4.06 -4.15 2.46
CA VAL A 33 -3.79 -3.45 3.73
C VAL A 33 -2.37 -2.92 3.75
N ASN A 34 -2.21 -1.62 3.94
CA ASN A 34 -0.90 -1.01 4.18
C ASN A 34 -0.67 -0.90 5.70
N LEU A 35 0.48 -1.37 6.18
CA LEU A 35 0.85 -1.37 7.59
C LEU A 35 1.92 -0.31 7.83
N ARG A 36 1.64 0.62 8.76
CA ARG A 36 2.66 1.53 9.30
C ARG A 36 3.25 0.91 10.55
N THR A 37 4.47 0.39 10.45
CA THR A 37 5.19 -0.26 11.55
C THR A 37 6.11 0.68 12.33
N TRP A 38 6.35 1.88 11.81
CA TRP A 38 7.22 2.88 12.41
C TRP A 38 6.69 4.30 12.12
N GLU A 39 6.71 5.17 13.13
CA GLU A 39 6.52 6.61 12.95
C GLU A 39 7.89 7.27 12.97
N TYR A 40 8.34 7.80 11.82
CA TYR A 40 9.39 8.82 11.83
C TYR A 40 8.69 10.14 12.16
N GLU A 41 9.19 10.88 13.16
CA GLU A 41 8.74 12.24 13.45
C GLU A 41 8.70 13.02 12.12
N ALA A 42 7.52 13.52 11.78
CA ALA A 42 7.31 14.21 10.52
C ALA A 42 8.34 15.35 10.41
N PRO A 43 9.31 15.30 9.45
CA PRO A 43 10.13 16.47 9.20
C PRO A 43 9.18 17.60 8.84
N ALA A 44 9.29 18.73 9.56
CA ALA A 44 8.45 19.90 9.39
C ALA A 44 8.27 20.18 7.90
N CYS A 45 7.01 20.03 7.43
CA CYS A 45 6.50 20.29 6.09
C CYS A 45 7.49 21.00 5.15
N ASP A 46 8.32 20.24 4.44
CA ASP A 46 9.04 20.75 3.28
C ASP A 46 8.17 20.53 2.06
N THR A 47 7.42 21.56 1.67
CA THR A 47 6.47 21.56 0.55
C THR A 47 7.12 21.25 -0.81
N THR A 48 8.45 21.15 -0.88
CA THR A 48 9.20 20.88 -2.11
C THR A 48 9.43 19.40 -2.42
N LYS A 49 9.20 18.47 -1.47
CA LYS A 49 9.47 17.03 -1.66
C LYS A 49 8.21 16.17 -1.65
N LYS A 50 7.40 16.25 -2.70
CA LYS A 50 6.37 15.23 -2.96
C LYS A 50 7.02 14.00 -3.61
N SER A 51 7.61 13.12 -2.79
CA SER A 51 8.08 11.82 -3.25
C SER A 51 6.88 10.92 -3.51
N CYS A 52 6.65 10.54 -4.78
CA CYS A 52 5.56 9.65 -5.19
C CYS A 52 5.70 8.21 -4.64
N CYS A 53 6.86 7.85 -4.08
CA CYS A 53 7.17 6.49 -3.61
C CYS A 53 7.45 6.39 -2.09
N SER A 54 7.28 7.48 -1.34
CA SER A 54 7.50 7.48 0.11
C SER A 54 6.18 7.53 0.88
N PRO A 55 6.07 6.91 2.07
CA PRO A 55 4.91 7.03 2.95
C PRO A 55 4.53 8.48 3.26
N ASP A 56 5.53 9.37 3.24
CA ASP A 56 5.41 10.82 3.42
C ASP A 56 4.56 11.50 2.33
N GLY A 57 4.41 10.87 1.16
CA GLY A 57 3.58 11.36 0.06
C GLY A 57 2.07 11.22 0.30
N TYR A 58 1.63 10.35 1.22
CA TYR A 58 0.22 10.19 1.60
C TYR A 58 -0.18 11.07 2.80
N SER A 59 0.77 11.38 3.68
CA SER A 59 0.57 12.40 4.72
C SER A 59 0.46 13.76 4.05
N ARG A 60 -0.76 14.16 3.72
CA ARG A 60 -1.06 15.59 3.60
C ARG A 60 -0.72 16.21 4.95
N CYS A 61 0.07 17.29 4.93
CA CYS A 61 -0.06 18.27 5.99
C CYS A 61 -1.51 18.72 6.14
#